data_AF-A0A1A6GC98-F1
#
_entry.id   AF-A0A1A6GC98-F1
#
_cell.length_a   1.000
_cell.length_b   1.000
_cell.length_c   1.000
_cell.angle_alpha   90.00
_cell.angle_beta   90.00
_cell.angle_gamma   90.00
#
_symmetry.space_group_name_H-M   'P 1'
#
loop_
_entity.id
_entity.type
_entity.pdbx_description
1 polymer ?
#
loop_
_entity_poly.entity_id
_entity_poly.type
_entity_poly.pdbx_seq_one_letter_code
_entity_poly.pdbx_strand_id
1 'polypeptide(L)' 'SNFILANAQVAKGFPIVYCSDGFCDLAGFARTEVMQKSCSCKFLFGVETNEQLMLQIEKSLEEKIEFKGEIMFYKKN' A
#
# COMPACT_ATOMS: atom_id res chain seq x y z
N SER A 1 14.53 -0.24 7.22
CA SER A 1 13.09 -0.56 7.34
C SER A 1 12.40 -0.33 6.01
N ASN A 2 11.41 -1.14 5.66
CA ASN A 2 10.73 -1.10 4.35
C ASN A 2 9.30 -0.61 4.57
N PHE A 3 9.01 0.62 4.18
CA PHE A 3 7.72 1.26 4.44
C PHE A 3 7.38 2.38 3.45
N ILE A 4 6.10 2.74 3.45
CA ILE A 4 5.51 3.90 2.78
C ILE A 4 4.76 4.75 3.82
N LEU A 5 4.56 6.03 3.54
CA LEU A 5 3.67 6.91 4.31
C LEU A 5 2.68 7.55 3.36
N ALA A 6 1.44 7.74 3.82
CA ALA A 6 0.35 8.25 3.01
C ALA A 6 -0.40 9.38 3.72
N ASN A 7 -0.99 10.27 2.92
CA ASN A 7 -1.75 11.39 3.46
C ASN A 7 -3.17 10.95 3.85
N ALA A 8 -3.42 10.85 5.16
CA ALA A 8 -4.73 10.49 5.71
C ALA A 8 -5.82 11.57 5.52
N GLN A 9 -5.46 12.81 5.15
CA GLN A 9 -6.43 13.90 4.95
C GLN A 9 -7.08 13.87 3.56
N VAL A 10 -6.46 13.20 2.60
CA VAL A 10 -6.99 13.07 1.25
C VAL A 10 -7.75 11.75 1.15
N ALA A 11 -9.07 11.83 1.37
CA ALA A 11 -9.95 10.65 1.41
C ALA A 11 -9.97 9.85 0.10
N LYS A 12 -9.62 10.48 -1.03
CA LYS A 12 -9.52 9.77 -2.31
C LYS A 12 -8.25 8.94 -2.36
N GLY A 13 -8.34 7.72 -1.86
CA GLY A 13 -7.31 6.69 -2.00
C GLY A 13 -6.07 6.87 -1.15
N PHE A 14 -6.01 7.86 -0.24
CA PHE A 14 -4.90 8.05 0.70
C PHE A 14 -3.53 8.01 0.00
N PRO A 15 -3.18 9.06 -0.77
CA PRO A 15 -2.04 9.03 -1.66
C PRO A 15 -0.74 8.88 -0.87
N ILE A 16 0.16 8.04 -1.38
CA ILE A 16 1.50 7.85 -0.85
C ILE A 16 2.30 9.14 -1.04
N VAL A 17 2.80 9.70 0.06
CA VAL A 17 3.62 10.92 0.12
C VAL A 17 5.08 10.64 0.43
N TYR A 18 5.40 9.42 0.83
CA TYR A 18 6.78 8.98 1.01
C TYR A 18 6.91 7.48 0.75
N CYS A 19 8.04 7.09 0.16
CA CYS A 19 8.41 5.71 -0.07
C CYS A 19 9.90 5.52 0.20
N SER A 20 10.24 4.60 1.10
CA SER A 20 11.62 4.24 1.42
C SER A 20 12.31 3.52 0.26
N ASP A 21 13.65 3.62 0.17
CA ASP A 21 14.41 2.87 -0.85
C ASP A 21 14.22 1.35 -0.67
N GLY A 22 14.23 0.87 0.58
CA GLY A 22 14.01 -0.56 0.86
C GLY A 22 12.63 -1.08 0.44
N PHE A 23 11.58 -0.24 0.44
CA PHE A 23 10.30 -0.63 -0.16
C PHE A 23 10.40 -0.70 -1.69
N CYS A 24 11.06 0.26 -2.34
CA CYS A 24 11.25 0.27 -3.80
C CYS A 24 11.95 -1.02 -4.26
N ASP A 25 13.04 -1.39 -3.60
CA ASP A 25 13.83 -2.59 -3.92
C ASP A 25 13.03 -3.89 -3.69
N LEU A 26 12.24 -3.93 -2.62
CA LEU A 26 11.37 -5.06 -2.28
C LEU A 26 10.24 -5.22 -3.31
N ALA A 27 9.56 -4.13 -3.63
CA ALA A 27 8.39 -4.11 -4.51
C ALA A 27 8.76 -4.15 -6.01
N GLY A 28 9.99 -3.78 -6.38
CA GLY A 28 10.45 -3.71 -7.77
C GLY A 28 9.96 -2.49 -8.53
N PHE A 29 9.46 -1.46 -7.83
CA PHE A 29 8.98 -0.22 -8.45
C PHE A 29 9.95 0.92 -8.16
N ALA A 30 10.17 1.79 -9.15
CA ALA A 30 10.86 3.04 -8.90
C ALA A 30 10.00 3.94 -8.00
N ARG A 31 10.63 4.77 -7.16
CA ARG A 31 9.93 5.71 -6.29
C ARG A 31 8.92 6.57 -7.05
N THR A 32 9.28 7.05 -8.23
CA THR A 32 8.40 7.84 -9.10
C THR A 32 7.13 7.11 -9.52
N GLU A 33 7.15 5.78 -9.57
CA GLU A 33 5.99 4.96 -9.86
C GLU A 33 5.12 4.75 -8.61
N VAL A 34 5.69 4.76 -7.40
CA VAL A 34 4.97 4.50 -6.15
C VAL A 34 4.29 5.76 -5.60
N MET A 35 4.96 6.91 -5.70
CA MET A 35 4.45 8.18 -5.16
C MET A 35 3.09 8.54 -5.75
N GLN A 36 2.21 9.15 -4.95
CA GLN A 36 0.83 9.53 -5.30
C GLN A 36 -0.13 8.38 -5.63
N LYS A 37 0.33 7.12 -5.73
CA LYS A 37 -0.57 5.96 -5.76
C LYS A 37 -1.26 5.78 -4.41
N SER A 38 -2.34 5.01 -4.40
CA SER A 38 -3.04 4.66 -3.17
C SER A 38 -2.18 3.80 -2.24
N CYS A 39 -2.24 4.07 -0.94
CA CYS A 39 -1.51 3.31 0.08
C CYS A 39 -2.01 1.87 0.29
N SER A 40 -3.18 1.52 -0.25
CA SER A 40 -3.66 0.13 -0.29
C SER A 40 -2.88 -0.76 -1.27
N CYS A 41 -1.94 -0.17 -2.03
CA CYS A 41 -0.97 -0.89 -2.85
C CYS A 41 -1.58 -1.87 -3.86
N LYS A 42 -2.74 -1.55 -4.44
CA LYS A 42 -3.41 -2.37 -5.48
C LYS A 42 -2.51 -2.76 -6.66
N PHE A 43 -1.46 -1.98 -6.93
CA PHE A 43 -0.47 -2.27 -7.97
C PHE A 43 0.46 -3.45 -7.64
N LEU A 44 0.41 -3.99 -6.42
CA LEU A 44 1.13 -5.19 -5.97
C LEU A 44 0.24 -6.43 -5.88
N PHE A 45 -1.03 -6.33 -6.30
CA PHE A 45 -1.94 -7.47 -6.22
C PHE A 45 -1.58 -8.53 -7.26
N GLY A 46 -1.87 -9.77 -6.91
CA GLY A 46 -1.86 -10.88 -7.85
C GLY A 46 -2.82 -11.98 -7.40
N VAL A 47 -2.67 -13.16 -7.98
CA VAL A 47 -3.69 -14.23 -7.93
C VAL A 47 -4.01 -14.72 -6.52
N GLU A 48 -3.05 -14.71 -5.59
CA GLU A 48 -3.24 -15.14 -4.20
C GLU A 48 -3.42 -13.97 -3.22
N THR A 49 -3.55 -12.74 -3.70
CA THR A 49 -3.83 -11.60 -2.82
C THR A 49 -5.24 -11.72 -2.25
N ASN A 50 -5.35 -11.78 -0.91
CA ASN A 50 -6.63 -11.92 -0.24
C ASN A 50 -7.46 -10.62 -0.30
N GLU A 51 -8.52 -10.62 -1.10
CA GLU A 51 -9.42 -9.48 -1.27
C GLU A 51 -10.18 -9.11 0.01
N GLN A 52 -10.58 -10.08 0.84
CA GLN A 52 -11.29 -9.79 2.09
C GLN A 52 -10.42 -9.00 3.06
N LEU A 53 -9.13 -9.36 3.13
CA LEU A 53 -8.15 -8.62 3.93
C LEU A 53 -7.96 -7.19 3.41
N MET A 54 -8.01 -7.01 2.09
CA MET A 54 -7.94 -5.67 1.49
C MET A 54 -9.14 -4.81 1.82
N LEU A 55 -10.35 -5.39 1.83
CA LEU A 55 -11.55 -4.69 2.30
C LEU A 55 -11.43 -4.27 3.77
N GLN A 56 -10.82 -5.11 4.62
CA GLN A 56 -10.54 -4.75 6.01
C GLN A 56 -9.55 -3.59 6.11
N ILE A 57 -8.46 -3.61 5.33
CA ILE A 57 -7.49 -2.51 5.27
C ILE A 57 -8.16 -1.20 4.84
N GLU A 58 -8.95 -1.21 3.76
CA GLU A 58 -9.66 -0.02 3.26
C GLU A 58 -10.63 0.52 4.32
N LYS A 59 -11.41 -0.37 4.94
CA LYS A 59 -12.33 0.01 6.02
C LYS A 59 -11.58 0.62 7.22
N SER A 60 -10.47 0.04 7.66
CA SER A 60 -9.68 0.58 8.77
C SER A 60 -9.07 1.94 8.46
N LEU A 61 -8.67 2.19 7.21
CA LEU A 61 -8.22 3.51 6.77
C LEU A 61 -9.35 4.55 6.83
N GLU A 62 -10.56 4.19 6.39
CA GLU A 62 -11.74 5.05 6.45
C GLU A 62 -12.18 5.35 7.89
N GLU A 63 -12.20 4.33 8.75
CA GLU A 63 -12.55 4.43 10.18
C GLU A 63 -11.42 5.04 11.03
N LYS A 64 -10.23 5.24 10.45
CA LYS A 64 -9.02 5.76 11.11
C LYS A 64 -8.62 4.98 12.35
N ILE A 65 -8.70 3.65 12.25
CA ILE A 65 -8.33 2.72 13.31
C ILE A 65 -7.06 1.96 12.93
N GLU A 66 -6.33 1.50 13.94
CA GLU A 66 -5.16 0.65 13.73
C GLU A 66 -5.59 -0.71 13.16
N PHE A 67 -4.82 -1.20 12.18
CA PHE A 67 -4.98 -2.51 11.60
C PHE A 67 -3.63 -3.20 11.48
N LYS A 68 -3.59 -4.50 11.79
CA LYS A 68 -2.41 -5.35 11.63
C LYS A 68 -2.84 -6.68 11.02
N GLY A 69 -2.18 -7.07 9.94
CA GLY A 69 -2.41 -8.34 9.26
C GLY A 69 -1.27 -8.65 8.29
N GLU A 70 -1.33 -9.83 7.67
CA GLU A 70 -0.34 -10.30 6.71
C GLU A 70 -1.01 -10.47 5.34
N ILE A 71 -0.41 -9.90 4.31
CA ILE A 71 -0.96 -9.94 2.95
C ILE A 71 0.09 -10.39 1.95
N MET A 72 -0.34 -11.18 0.95
CA MET A 72 0.49 -11.59 -0.16
C MET A 72 0.51 -10.54 -1.27
N PHE A 73 1.69 -10.04 -1.58
CA PHE A 73 1.94 -9.06 -2.64
C PHE A 73 2.99 -9.59 -3.62
N TYR A 74 2.90 -9.12 -4.86
CA TYR A 74 3.74 -9.53 -5.97
C TYR A 74 4.73 -8.41 -6.33
N LYS A 75 5.99 -8.79 -6.44
CA LYS A 75 7.05 -7.91 -6.92
C LYS A 75 6.89 -7.66 -8.42
N LYS A 76 7.17 -6.45 -8.87
CA LYS A 76 7.29 -6.12 -10.29
C LYS A 76 8.59 -6.71 -10.85
N ASN A 77 8.45 -7.51 -11.90
CA ASN A 77 9.56 -8.09 -12.67
C ASN A 77 10.18 -7.08 -13.62
#